data_AF-A0A8T1CX49-F1
#
_entry.id   AF-A0A8T1CX49-F1
#
_cell.length_a   1.000
_cell.length_b   1.000
_cell.length_c   1.000
_cell.angle_alpha   90.00
_cell.angle_beta   90.00
_cell.angle_gamma   90.00
#
_symmetry.space_group_name_H-M   'P 1'
#
loop_
_entity.id
_entity.type
_entity.pdbx_description
1 polymer ?
#
loop_
_entity_poly.entity_id
_entity_poly.type
_entity_poly.pdbx_seq_one_letter_code
_entity_poly.pdbx_strand_id
1 'polypeptide(L)'
;MVIGSPPFTSRKNESHFELYNRILSGKIYWPRFMQSTLKDLLRSMLQCDPSKRLSEVDTIKQHAWFENVDWDAVPLRQVTAPFVPTLACAGDTTNFDDYPSSSEETPPLDNDASRQEFLNF
;
A
#
# COMPACT_ATOMS: atom_id res chain seq x y z
N MET A 1 -3.65 -4.74 5.93
CA MET A 1 -2.45 -4.41 6.71
C MET A 1 -2.51 -5.14 8.05
N VAL A 2 -1.38 -5.61 8.61
CA VAL A 2 -1.41 -6.51 9.79
C VAL A 2 -0.61 -5.99 10.98
N ILE A 3 0.57 -5.41 10.76
CA ILE A 3 1.50 -5.00 11.84
C ILE A 3 1.46 -3.49 12.12
N GLY A 4 0.89 -2.69 11.21
CA GLY A 4 0.85 -1.22 11.37
C GLY A 4 2.18 -0.52 11.08
N SER A 5 3.24 -1.27 10.76
CA SER A 5 4.54 -0.73 10.32
C SER A 5 5.04 -1.46 9.07
N PRO A 6 5.90 -0.83 8.26
CA PRO A 6 6.56 -1.50 7.14
C PRO A 6 7.47 -2.65 7.61
N PRO A 7 7.71 -3.69 6.79
CA PRO A 7 8.62 -4.79 7.13
C PRO A 7 10.10 -4.36 7.14
N PHE A 8 10.44 -3.31 6.39
CA PHE A 8 11.78 -2.70 6.37
C PHE A 8 11.65 -1.22 6.71
N THR A 9 12.37 -0.79 7.75
CA THR A 9 12.40 0.61 8.18
C THR A 9 13.83 1.02 8.48
N SER A 10 14.14 2.28 8.23
CA SER A 10 15.39 2.92 8.64
C SER A 10 15.11 3.88 9.80
N ARG A 11 16.08 4.05 10.70
CA ARG A 11 15.95 4.98 11.83
C ARG A 11 16.05 6.42 11.34
N LYS A 12 15.49 7.38 12.09
CA LYS A 12 15.40 8.80 11.72
C LYS A 12 16.75 9.47 11.37
N ASN A 13 17.87 8.90 11.83
CA ASN A 13 19.22 9.41 11.60
C ASN A 13 20.06 8.52 10.64
N GLU A 14 19.46 7.49 10.05
CA GLU A 14 20.11 6.60 9.10
C GLU A 14 19.84 7.08 7.65
N SER A 15 20.80 6.81 6.75
CA SER A 15 20.64 7.10 5.32
C SER A 15 19.66 6.12 4.66
N HIS A 16 18.95 6.55 3.61
CA HIS A 16 18.15 5.68 2.74
C HIS A 16 18.91 4.44 2.23
N PHE A 17 20.23 4.53 2.13
CA PHE A 17 21.07 3.38 1.77
C PHE A 17 20.92 2.19 2.74
N GLU A 18 20.76 2.46 4.04
CA GLU A 18 20.56 1.42 5.05
C GLU A 18 19.20 0.72 4.89
N LEU A 19 18.16 1.47 4.51
CA LEU A 19 16.88 0.89 4.15
C LEU A 19 17.01 -0.09 2.97
N TYR A 20 17.77 0.30 1.94
CA TYR A 20 18.01 -0.54 0.78
C TYR A 20 18.76 -1.82 1.14
N ASN A 21 19.80 -1.72 1.97
CA ASN A 21 20.52 -2.91 2.45
C ASN A 21 19.60 -3.87 3.21
N ARG A 22 18.65 -3.36 4.00
CA ARG A 22 17.67 -4.20 4.71
C ARG A 22 16.71 -4.89 3.75
N ILE A 23 16.19 -4.17 2.76
CA ILE A 23 15.34 -4.74 1.71
C ILE A 23 16.10 -5.86 0.97
N LEU A 24 17.35 -5.58 0.53
CA LEU A 24 18.19 -6.55 -0.17
C LEU A 24 18.54 -7.77 0.69
N SER A 25 18.68 -7.59 2.01
CA SER A 25 18.94 -8.70 2.93
C SER A 25 17.78 -9.68 3.06
N GLY A 26 16.54 -9.25 2.75
CA GLY A 26 15.33 -10.05 2.88
C GLY A 26 14.98 -10.48 4.31
N LYS A 27 15.69 -9.97 5.33
CA LYS A 27 15.49 -10.36 6.73
C LYS A 27 14.30 -9.61 7.32
N ILE A 28 13.21 -10.33 7.57
CA ILE A 28 11.98 -9.80 8.14
C ILE A 28 11.77 -10.36 9.54
N TYR A 29 11.38 -9.49 10.48
CA TYR A 29 10.93 -9.91 11.81
C TYR A 29 9.50 -10.47 11.73
N TRP A 30 9.28 -11.65 12.31
CA TRP A 30 7.98 -12.32 12.32
C TRP A 30 7.41 -12.35 13.74
N PRO A 31 6.41 -11.50 14.05
CA PRO A 31 5.77 -11.51 15.37
C PRO A 31 5.15 -12.86 15.73
N ARG A 32 5.12 -13.17 17.03
CA ARG A 32 4.60 -14.45 17.54
C ARG A 32 3.10 -14.62 17.26
N PHE A 33 2.32 -13.55 17.38
CA PHE A 33 0.86 -13.56 17.15
C PHE A 33 0.46 -13.73 15.68
N MET A 34 1.40 -13.57 14.74
CA MET A 34 1.08 -13.66 13.33
C MET A 34 0.83 -15.14 12.94
N GLN A 35 -0.31 -15.37 12.28
CA GLN A 35 -0.75 -16.68 11.81
C GLN A 35 0.28 -17.31 10.85
N SER A 36 0.38 -18.64 10.85
CA SER A 36 1.34 -19.38 10.02
C SER A 36 1.07 -19.19 8.53
N THR A 37 -0.19 -19.24 8.12
CA THR A 37 -0.65 -19.01 6.74
C THR A 37 -0.27 -17.61 6.25
N LEU A 38 -0.40 -16.58 7.08
CA LEU A 38 0.05 -15.23 6.73
C LEU A 38 1.58 -15.13 6.58
N LYS A 39 2.33 -15.75 7.50
CA LYS A 39 3.80 -15.78 7.41
C LYS A 39 4.25 -16.44 6.11
N ASP A 40 3.58 -17.51 5.71
CA ASP A 40 3.88 -18.25 4.48
C ASP A 40 3.62 -17.40 3.22
N LEU A 41 2.45 -16.76 3.15
CA LEU A 41 2.11 -15.83 2.07
C LEU A 41 3.16 -14.72 1.94
N LEU A 42 3.47 -14.04 3.06
CA LEU A 42 4.39 -12.91 3.06
C LEU A 42 5.83 -13.32 2.71
N ARG A 43 6.29 -14.50 3.13
CA ARG A 43 7.62 -15.01 2.71
C ARG A 43 7.68 -15.27 1.22
N SER A 44 6.61 -15.82 0.66
CA SER A 44 6.52 -16.14 -0.78
C SER A 44 6.46 -14.86 -1.62
N MET A 45 5.76 -13.82 -1.15
CA MET A 45 5.67 -12.53 -1.85
C MET A 45 6.90 -11.63 -1.66
N LEU A 46 7.53 -11.64 -0.49
CA LEU A 46 8.69 -10.79 -0.16
C LEU A 46 10.03 -11.47 -0.49
N GLN A 47 10.04 -12.29 -1.53
CA GLN A 47 11.24 -12.98 -2.00
C GLN A 47 12.16 -12.02 -2.77
N CYS A 48 13.45 -12.01 -2.43
CA CYS A 48 14.45 -11.15 -3.09
C CYS A 48 14.64 -11.55 -4.56
N ASP A 49 14.64 -12.85 -4.84
CA ASP A 49 14.70 -13.43 -6.19
C ASP A 49 13.32 -13.34 -6.86
N PRO A 50 13.15 -12.52 -7.92
CA PRO A 50 11.87 -12.36 -8.60
C PRO A 50 11.33 -13.66 -9.19
N SER A 51 12.20 -14.60 -9.60
CA SER A 51 11.78 -15.86 -10.22
C SER A 51 11.11 -16.83 -9.23
N LYS A 52 11.38 -16.66 -7.94
CA LYS A 52 10.80 -17.45 -6.84
C LYS A 52 9.69 -16.70 -6.12
N ARG A 53 9.41 -15.47 -6.54
CA ARG A 53 8.40 -14.62 -5.91
C ARG A 53 7.03 -15.09 -6.35
N LEU A 54 6.14 -15.26 -5.39
CA LEU A 54 4.72 -15.42 -5.68
C LEU A 54 4.19 -14.11 -6.28
N SER A 55 4.01 -14.09 -7.60
CA SER A 55 3.57 -12.91 -8.36
C SER A 55 2.26 -13.13 -9.12
N GLU A 56 1.92 -14.37 -9.46
CA GLU A 56 0.73 -14.69 -10.24
C GLU A 56 -0.55 -14.52 -9.43
N VAL A 57 -1.49 -13.73 -9.97
CA VAL A 57 -2.72 -13.34 -9.27
C VAL A 57 -3.55 -14.55 -8.86
N ASP A 58 -3.73 -15.52 -9.75
CA ASP A 58 -4.55 -16.70 -9.47
C ASP A 58 -3.93 -17.57 -8.39
N THR A 59 -2.60 -17.73 -8.39
CA THR A 59 -1.88 -18.45 -7.34
C THR A 59 -1.97 -17.72 -6.00
N ILE A 60 -1.93 -16.38 -6.00
CA ILE A 60 -2.12 -15.57 -4.78
C ILE A 60 -3.52 -15.77 -4.21
N LYS A 61 -4.56 -15.73 -5.05
CA LYS A 61 -5.96 -15.92 -4.63
C LYS A 61 -6.23 -17.29 -4.03
N GLN A 62 -5.53 -18.32 -4.52
CA GLN A 62 -5.64 -19.71 -4.04
C GLN A 62 -4.88 -19.98 -2.75
N HIS A 63 -4.06 -19.04 -2.26
CA HIS A 63 -3.28 -19.23 -1.05
C HIS A 63 -4.19 -19.42 0.19
N ALA A 64 -3.83 -20.33 1.10
CA ALA A 64 -4.63 -20.69 2.28
C ALA A 64 -4.99 -19.48 3.20
N TRP A 65 -4.20 -18.41 3.14
CA TRP A 65 -4.52 -17.15 3.82
C TRP A 65 -5.86 -16.53 3.35
N PHE A 66 -6.26 -16.78 2.12
CA PHE A 66 -7.47 -16.26 1.50
C PHE A 66 -8.58 -17.32 1.34
N GLU A 67 -8.49 -18.47 2.03
CA GLU A 67 -9.45 -19.56 1.91
C GLU A 67 -10.92 -19.15 2.16
N ASN A 68 -11.12 -18.12 3.00
CA ASN A 68 -12.43 -17.60 3.38
C ASN A 68 -12.88 -16.38 2.55
N VAL A 69 -12.19 -16.08 1.44
CA VAL A 69 -12.52 -14.96 0.56
C VAL A 69 -13.30 -15.46 -0.65
N ASP A 70 -14.53 -14.96 -0.82
CA ASP A 70 -15.31 -15.14 -2.04
C ASP A 70 -14.86 -14.14 -3.11
N TRP A 71 -13.96 -14.59 -3.98
CA TRP A 71 -13.38 -13.76 -5.04
C TRP A 71 -14.38 -13.33 -6.13
N ASP A 72 -15.52 -14.01 -6.26
CA ASP A 72 -16.57 -13.65 -7.23
C ASP A 72 -17.50 -12.57 -6.65
N ALA A 73 -17.75 -12.59 -5.34
CA ALA A 73 -18.55 -11.59 -4.64
C ALA A 73 -17.83 -10.24 -4.43
N VAL A 74 -16.50 -10.22 -4.29
CA VAL A 74 -15.72 -8.99 -4.06
C VAL A 74 -15.95 -7.92 -5.14
N PRO A 75 -15.77 -8.18 -6.46
CA PRO A 75 -15.96 -7.16 -7.49
C PRO A 75 -17.42 -6.70 -7.59
N LEU A 76 -18.38 -7.54 -7.20
CA LEU A 76 -19.80 -7.21 -7.15
C LEU A 76 -20.20 -6.40 -5.91
N ARG A 77 -19.24 -6.08 -5.02
CA ARG A 77 -19.46 -5.36 -3.76
C ARG A 77 -20.47 -6.07 -2.83
N GLN A 78 -20.50 -7.40 -2.88
CA GLN A 78 -21.41 -8.23 -2.07
C GLN A 78 -20.79 -8.66 -0.74
N VAL A 79 -19.47 -8.53 -0.59
CA VAL A 79 -18.77 -8.78 0.68
C VAL A 79 -18.92 -7.58 1.59
N THR A 80 -19.38 -7.80 2.82
CA THR A 80 -19.50 -6.72 3.82
C THR A 80 -18.13 -6.22 4.24
N ALA A 81 -17.90 -4.91 4.12
CA ALA A 81 -16.65 -4.29 4.52
C ALA A 81 -16.47 -4.39 6.06
N PRO A 82 -15.27 -4.73 6.56
CA PRO A 82 -15.02 -4.79 8.00
C PRO A 82 -15.02 -3.41 8.67
N PHE A 83 -14.86 -2.34 7.88
CA PHE A 83 -14.92 -0.96 8.34
C PHE A 83 -15.67 -0.12 7.32
N VAL A 84 -16.66 0.64 7.81
CA VAL A 84 -17.41 1.62 7.02
C VAL A 84 -17.19 2.98 7.71
N PRO A 85 -16.54 3.95 7.05
CA PRO A 85 -16.32 5.27 7.64
C PRO A 85 -17.64 6.01 7.80
N THR A 86 -17.72 6.87 8.81
CA THR A 86 -18.88 7.74 9.01
C THR A 86 -18.77 8.94 8.07
N LEU A 87 -19.89 9.29 7.42
CA LEU A 87 -20.00 10.46 6.56
C LEU A 87 -21.27 11.22 6.96
N ALA A 88 -21.12 12.49 7.31
CA ALA A 88 -22.25 13.35 7.66
C ALA A 88 -22.96 13.89 6.40
N CYS A 89 -22.20 14.23 5.35
CA CYS A 89 -22.74 14.79 4.11
C CYS A 89 -21.77 14.58 2.93
N ALA A 90 -22.20 14.98 1.72
CA ALA A 90 -21.42 14.81 0.49
C ALA A 90 -20.13 15.64 0.43
N GLY A 91 -19.93 16.62 1.32
CA GLY A 91 -18.73 17.45 1.42
C GLY A 91 -17.95 17.25 2.72
N ASP A 92 -18.22 16.16 3.44
CA ASP A 92 -17.59 15.89 4.73
C ASP A 92 -16.10 15.54 4.58
N THR A 93 -15.24 16.35 5.21
CA THR A 93 -13.78 16.19 5.19
C THR A 93 -13.23 15.63 6.50
N THR A 94 -14.06 15.22 7.46
CA THR A 94 -13.60 14.81 8.81
C THR A 94 -12.74 13.55 8.84
N ASN A 95 -12.73 12.77 7.75
CA ASN A 95 -11.89 11.58 7.62
C ASN A 95 -10.48 11.89 7.07
N PHE A 96 -10.14 13.17 6.89
CA PHE A 96 -8.85 13.66 6.41
C PHE A 96 -8.18 14.55 7.45
N ASP A 97 -6.85 14.64 7.38
CA ASP A 97 -6.07 15.56 8.21
C ASP A 97 -6.27 17.02 7.74
N ASP A 98 -6.27 17.96 8.69
CA ASP A 98 -6.28 19.38 8.38
C ASP A 98 -4.91 19.82 7.86
N TYR A 99 -4.87 20.26 6.60
CA TYR A 99 -3.70 20.87 6.00
C TYR A 99 -3.86 22.40 5.95
N PRO A 100 -2.76 23.16 6.11
CA PRO A 100 -2.81 24.60 5.93
C PRO A 100 -3.29 24.90 4.51
N SER A 101 -4.25 25.83 4.38
CA SER A 101 -4.65 26.33 3.08
C SER A 101 -3.41 26.89 2.38
N SER A 102 -3.18 26.49 1.13
CA SER A 102 -2.10 27.06 0.33
C SER A 102 -2.31 28.56 0.22
N SER A 103 -1.47 29.34 0.90
CA SER A 103 -1.39 30.80 0.70
C SER A 103 -0.53 31.16 -0.51
N GLU A 104 0.05 30.15 -1.17
CA GLU A 104 0.79 30.34 -2.41
C GLU A 104 -0.21 30.78 -3.48
N GLU A 105 -0.08 32.03 -3.91
CA GLU A 105 -0.66 32.46 -5.19
C GLU A 105 -0.20 31.45 -6.23
N THR A 106 -1.15 30.92 -7.02
CA THR A 106 -0.82 30.08 -8.15
C THR A 106 0.31 30.77 -8.91
N PRO A 107 1.51 30.14 -9.02
CA PRO A 107 2.63 30.80 -9.64
C PRO A 107 2.18 31.30 -11.01
N PRO A 108 2.63 32.50 -11.44
CA PRO A 108 2.16 33.11 -12.67
C PRO A 108 2.19 32.06 -13.76
N LEU A 109 1.12 32.02 -14.55
CA LEU A 109 0.99 31.07 -15.64
C LEU A 109 2.05 31.39 -16.70
N ASP A 110 3.29 30.98 -16.45
CA ASP A 110 4.40 31.23 -17.35
C ASP A 110 4.11 30.52 -18.66
N ASN A 111 4.53 31.07 -19.80
CA ASN A 111 4.22 30.53 -21.13
C ASN A 111 5.11 29.30 -21.42
N ASP A 112 5.10 28.37 -20.47
CA ASP A 112 5.98 27.22 -20.38
C ASP A 112 5.64 26.24 -21.49
N ALA A 113 6.66 25.91 -22.29
CA ALA A 113 6.57 24.96 -23.40
C ALA A 113 6.05 23.59 -22.93
N SER A 114 6.27 23.23 -21.67
CA SER A 114 5.77 21.99 -21.05
C SER A 114 4.23 21.90 -21.05
N ARG A 115 3.49 23.03 -21.10
CA ARG A 115 2.02 23.01 -21.21
C ARG A 115 1.51 22.34 -22.47
N GLN A 116 2.30 22.36 -23.55
CA GLN A 116 1.92 21.70 -24.80
C GLN A 116 1.78 20.19 -24.62
N GLU A 117 2.52 19.61 -23.67
CA GLU A 117 2.47 18.18 -23.36
C GLU A 117 1.17 17.78 -22.66
N PHE A 118 0.43 18.73 -22.08
CA PHE A 118 -0.82 18.49 -21.35
C PHE A 118 -2.07 18.88 -22.15
N LEU A 119 -1.94 19.28 -23.42
CA LEU A 119 -3.08 19.71 -24.24
C LEU A 119 -4.07 18.59 -24.57
N ASN A 120 -3.64 17.32 -24.46
CA ASN A 120 -4.46 16.14 -24.68
C ASN A 120 -4.68 15.32 -23.39
N PHE A 121 -4.50 15.93 -22.22
CA PHE A 121 -4.81 15.27 -20.95
C PHE A 121 -6.32 15.06 -20.78
#